data_AF-A0A7C7RSH8-F1
#
_entry.id   AF-A0A7C7RSH8-F1
#
_cell.length_a   1.000
_cell.length_b   1.000
_cell.length_c   1.000
_cell.angle_alpha   90.00
_cell.angle_beta   90.00
_cell.angle_gamma   90.00
#
_symmetry.space_group_name_H-M   'P 1'
#
loop_
_entity.id
_entity.type
_entity.pdbx_description
1 polymer ?
#
loop_
_entity_poly.entity_id
_entity_poly.type
_entity_poly.pdbx_seq_one_letter_code
_entity_poly.pdbx_strand_id
1 'polypeptide(L)' 'EHFHPMVSDWRNYESWDEGGRVEAHQRAEKLARQLIDAHEEPPMDPARRAELDDFVARRVAEGGVETDY' A
#
# COMPACT_ATOMS: atom_id res chain seq x y z
N GLU A 1 -5.47 -25.16 -10.14
CA GLU A 1 -5.26 -23.72 -10.35
C GLU A 1 -3.80 -23.40 -10.10
N HIS A 2 -3.19 -22.47 -10.86
CA HIS A 2 -1.78 -22.11 -10.72
C HIS A 2 -1.66 -20.78 -9.98
N PHE A 3 -0.75 -20.70 -9.01
CA PHE A 3 -0.44 -19.46 -8.30
C PHE A 3 0.26 -18.48 -9.24
N HIS A 4 -0.23 -17.24 -9.32
CA HIS A 4 0.41 -16.18 -10.07
C HIS A 4 1.00 -15.14 -9.09
N PRO A 5 2.33 -15.09 -8.93
CA PRO A 5 2.95 -14.14 -8.01
C PRO A 5 2.79 -12.70 -8.53
N MET A 6 2.50 -11.77 -7.63
CA MET A 6 2.31 -10.36 -7.98
C MET A 6 3.61 -9.62 -8.35
N VAL A 7 4.76 -10.07 -7.81
CA VAL A 7 6.06 -9.37 -7.94
C VAL A 7 7.12 -10.23 -8.62
N SER A 8 7.11 -11.55 -8.43
CA SER A 8 8.13 -12.42 -9.00
C SER A 8 7.98 -12.54 -10.50
N ASP A 9 9.09 -12.46 -11.22
CA ASP A 9 9.17 -12.69 -12.65
C ASP A 9 9.96 -13.99 -12.87
N TRP A 10 9.33 -14.95 -13.54
CA TRP A 10 9.89 -16.30 -13.78
C TRP A 10 10.27 -16.50 -15.25
N ARG A 11 10.32 -15.41 -16.03
CA ARG A 11 10.91 -15.46 -17.37
C ARG A 11 12.38 -15.87 -17.27
N ASN A 12 12.88 -16.51 -18.33
CA ASN A 12 14.30 -16.82 -18.45
C ASN A 12 15.13 -15.52 -18.55
N TYR A 13 16.45 -15.68 -18.44
CA TYR A 13 17.37 -14.56 -18.43
C TYR A 13 17.25 -13.70 -19.70
N GLU A 14 17.18 -14.33 -20.88
CA GLU A 14 17.13 -13.65 -22.17
C GLU A 14 15.89 -12.75 -22.29
N SER A 15 14.72 -13.26 -21.91
CA SER A 15 13.47 -12.49 -21.96
C SER A 15 13.42 -11.38 -20.90
N TRP A 16 14.08 -11.59 -19.76
CA TRP A 16 14.24 -10.55 -18.74
C TRP A 16 15.20 -9.45 -19.21
N ASP A 17 16.28 -9.82 -19.89
CA ASP A 17 17.29 -8.94 -20.47
C ASP A 17 16.70 -8.04 -21.56
N GLU A 18 16.05 -8.64 -22.56
CA GLU A 18 15.31 -7.94 -23.62
C GLU A 18 14.18 -7.07 -23.06
N GLY A 19 13.58 -7.51 -21.95
CA GLY A 19 12.53 -6.80 -21.23
C GLY A 19 13.00 -5.60 -20.39
N GLY A 20 14.27 -5.21 -20.50
CA GLY A 20 14.80 -4.02 -19.83
C GLY A 20 15.31 -4.29 -18.41
N ARG A 21 15.59 -5.54 -18.06
CA ARG A 21 16.23 -5.93 -16.79
C ARG A 21 15.49 -5.43 -15.55
N VAL A 22 14.15 -5.41 -15.62
CA VAL A 22 13.35 -4.86 -14.52
C VAL A 22 13.51 -5.74 -13.29
N GLU A 23 13.85 -5.13 -12.16
CA GLU A 23 14.09 -5.80 -10.90
C GLU A 23 12.81 -5.93 -10.06
N ALA A 24 12.84 -6.83 -9.07
CA ALA A 24 11.68 -7.09 -8.21
C ALA A 24 11.19 -5.84 -7.47
N HIS A 25 12.10 -5.00 -6.97
CA HIS A 25 11.74 -3.77 -6.26
C HIS A 25 11.06 -2.75 -7.20
N GLN A 26 11.48 -2.65 -8.46
CA GLN A 26 10.87 -1.75 -9.45
C GLN A 26 9.46 -2.20 -9.82
N ARG A 27 9.23 -3.52 -9.97
CA ARG A 27 7.88 -4.07 -10.17
C ARG A 27 7.00 -3.84 -8.96
N ALA A 28 7.53 -4.04 -7.76
CA ALA A 28 6.80 -3.80 -6.51
C ALA A 28 6.40 -2.34 -6.35
N GLU A 29 7.30 -1.39 -6.62
CA GLU A 29 7.02 0.05 -6.56
C GLU A 29 5.92 0.45 -7.54
N LYS A 30 6.02 -0.02 -8.79
CA LYS A 30 4.99 0.22 -9.81
C LYS A 30 3.62 -0.32 -9.37
N LEU A 31 3.59 -1.55 -8.86
CA LEU A 31 2.36 -2.18 -8.39
C LEU A 31 1.77 -1.44 -7.18
N ALA A 32 2.60 -1.03 -6.23
CA ALA A 32 2.16 -0.26 -5.07
C ALA A 32 1.50 1.06 -5.50
N ARG A 33 2.10 1.79 -6.45
CA ARG A 33 1.50 3.01 -7.00
C ARG A 33 0.14 2.74 -7.64
N GLN A 34 0.05 1.69 -8.46
CA GLN A 34 -1.22 1.30 -9.09
C GLN A 34 -2.32 0.97 -8.07
N LEU A 35 -1.97 0.29 -6.98
CA LEU A 35 -2.92 -0.06 -5.91
C LEU A 35 -3.37 1.17 -5.12
N ILE A 36 -2.46 2.12 -4.86
CA ILE A 36 -2.79 3.39 -4.20
C ILE A 36 -3.68 4.24 -5.09
N ASP A 37 -3.35 4.36 -6.38
CA ASP A 37 -4.12 5.17 -7.33
C ASP A 37 -5.52 4.59 -7.58
N ALA A 38 -5.66 3.25 -7.49
CA ALA A 38 -6.93 2.55 -7.61
C ALA A 38 -7.68 2.38 -6.27
N HIS A 39 -7.14 2.90 -5.17
CA HIS A 39 -7.77 2.74 -3.85
C HIS A 39 -9.06 3.57 -3.77
N GLU A 40 -10.15 2.89 -3.46
CA GLU A 40 -11.42 3.52 -3.08
C GLU A 40 -11.67 3.25 -1.59
N GLU A 41 -11.77 4.33 -0.79
CA GLU A 41 -12.06 4.18 0.64
C GLU A 41 -13.48 3.60 0.81
N PRO A 42 -13.64 2.50 1.59
CA PRO A 42 -14.95 1.93 1.86
C PRO A 42 -15.86 2.94 2.57
N PRO A 43 -17.18 2.97 2.26
CA PRO A 43 -18.08 3.91 2.90
C PRO A 43 -18.13 3.69 4.41
N MET A 44 -18.01 4.78 5.16
CA MET A 44 -18.10 4.82 6.61
C MET A 44 -19.14 5.85 7.03
N ASP A 45 -19.91 5.54 8.09
CA ASP A 45 -20.84 6.48 8.70
C ASP A 45 -20.09 7.74 9.18
N PRO A 46 -20.44 8.95 8.68
CA PRO A 46 -19.77 10.19 9.08
C PRO A 46 -19.78 10.45 10.58
N ALA A 47 -20.84 10.05 11.30
CA ALA A 47 -20.92 10.23 12.75
C ALA A 47 -19.89 9.37 13.48
N ARG A 48 -19.66 8.14 12.99
CA ARG A 48 -18.63 7.25 13.56
C ARG A 48 -17.22 7.73 13.25
N ARG A 49 -17.00 8.27 12.04
CA ARG A 49 -15.69 8.85 11.68
C ARG A 49 -15.36 10.03 12.59
N ALA A 50 -16.32 10.93 12.81
CA ALA A 50 -16.14 12.07 13.71
C ALA A 50 -15.83 11.64 15.16
N GLU A 51 -16.53 10.63 15.70
CA GLU A 51 -16.26 10.12 17.05
C GLU A 51 -14.84 9.56 17.21
N LEU A 52 -14.34 8.86 16.18
CA LEU A 52 -12.96 8.36 16.16
C LEU A 52 -11.95 9.50 16.10
N ASP A 53 -12.20 10.51 15.27
CA ASP A 53 -11.32 11.66 15.13
C ASP A 53 -11.23 12.44 16.46
N ASP A 54 -12.36 12.64 17.16
CA ASP A 54 -12.42 13.27 18.48
C ASP A 54 -11.66 12.47 19.54
N PHE A 55 -11.81 11.14 19.52
CA PHE A 55 -11.07 10.26 20.42
C PHE A 55 -9.56 10.36 20.21
N VAL A 56 -9.11 10.32 18.95
CA VAL A 56 -7.69 10.44 18.59
C VAL A 56 -7.15 11.81 19.01
N ALA A 57 -7.86 12.90 18.68
CA ALA A 57 -7.46 14.26 19.05
C ALA A 57 -7.27 14.41 20.56
N ARG A 58 -8.21 13.87 21.35
CA ARG A 58 -8.10 13.86 22.81
C ARG A 58 -6.88 13.07 23.30
N ARG A 59 -6.60 11.89 22.74
CA ARG A 59 -5.44 11.07 23.14
C ARG A 59 -4.10 11.70 22.77
N VAL A 60 -4.03 12.39 21.64
CA VAL A 60 -2.85 13.18 21.25
C VAL A 60 -2.64 14.32 22.24
N ALA A 61 -3.70 15.06 22.60
CA ALA A 61 -3.62 16.17 23.55
C ALA A 61 -3.29 15.73 24.99
N GLU A 62 -3.74 14.55 25.41
CA GLU A 62 -3.43 13.94 26.71
C GLU A 62 -1.95 13.50 26.85
N GLY A 63 -1.12 13.67 25.81
CA GLY A 63 0.31 13.38 25.86
C GLY A 63 0.64 11.91 25.69
N GLY A 64 -0.10 11.22 24.81
CA GLY A 64 0.27 9.88 24.35
C GLY A 64 1.73 9.80 23.91
N VAL A 65 2.31 8.59 23.94
CA VAL A 65 3.67 8.34 23.45
C VAL A 65 3.84 8.99 22.08
N GLU A 66 4.89 9.80 21.90
CA GLU A 66 5.23 10.42 20.63
C GLU A 66 5.26 9.33 19.56
N THR A 67 4.43 9.47 18.53
CA THR A 67 4.47 8.56 17.38
C THR A 67 4.99 9.36 16.19
N ASP A 68 6.20 9.01 15.76
CA ASP A 68 6.97 9.53 14.65
C ASP A 68 6.49 8.95 13.31
N TYR A 69 5.21 9.20 13.00
CA TYR A 69 4.61 8.96 11.67
C TYR A 69 4.72 10.19 10.77
#